data_AF-W9Z770-F1
#
_entry.id   AF-W9Z770-F1
#
_cell.length_a   1.000
_cell.length_b   1.000
_cell.length_c   1.000
_cell.angle_alpha   90.00
_cell.angle_beta   90.00
_cell.angle_gamma   90.00
#
_symmetry.space_group_name_H-M   'P 1'
#
loop_
_entity.id
_entity.type
_entity.pdbx_description
1 polymer ?
#
loop_
_entity_poly.entity_id
_entity_poly.type
_entity_poly.pdbx_seq_one_letter_code
_entity_poly.pdbx_strand_id
1 'polypeptide(L)'
;MLADVVAAQGGGTVYATMPPFGPETLPEGVVRHYTSWPYVLYKEGNEHWIRWAFHTFFAKGIASGKLLPTRIERISGGLEAVNSALDTLAKGVSNSKVVVELDK
;
A
#
# COMPACT_ATOMS: atom_id res chain seq x y z
N MET A 1 -15.42 -2.10 18.17
CA MET A 1 -14.84 -2.20 16.81
C MET A 1 -15.81 -2.93 15.89
N LEU A 2 -15.62 -2.90 14.56
CA LEU A 2 -16.48 -3.61 13.59
C LEU A 2 -16.67 -5.10 13.92
N ALA A 3 -15.63 -5.78 14.40
CA ALA A 3 -15.70 -7.19 14.81
C ALA A 3 -16.68 -7.43 15.98
N ASP A 4 -16.77 -6.51 16.94
CA ASP A 4 -17.71 -6.63 18.08
C ASP A 4 -19.16 -6.49 17.62
N VAL A 5 -19.41 -5.66 16.60
CA VAL A 5 -20.75 -5.50 16.01
C VAL A 5 -21.16 -6.80 15.30
N VAL A 6 -20.24 -7.41 14.53
CA VAL A 6 -20.48 -8.70 13.87
C VAL A 6 -20.71 -9.81 14.90
N ALA A 7 -19.95 -9.83 15.99
CA ALA A 7 -20.14 -10.77 17.09
C ALA A 7 -21.53 -10.62 17.74
N ALA A 8 -21.96 -9.38 18.02
CA ALA A 8 -23.28 -9.09 18.59
C ALA A 8 -24.44 -9.51 17.67
N GLN A 9 -24.19 -9.69 16.38
CA GLN A 9 -25.16 -10.18 15.39
C GLN A 9 -25.16 -11.71 15.24
N GLY A 10 -24.39 -12.44 16.05
CA GLY A 10 -24.29 -13.90 15.99
C GLY A 10 -23.03 -14.41 15.27
N GLY A 11 -22.04 -13.55 15.05
CA GLY A 11 -20.78 -13.91 14.36
C GLY A 11 -20.83 -13.67 12.85
N GLY A 12 -19.73 -14.01 12.17
CA GLY A 12 -19.62 -13.85 10.71
C GLY A 12 -18.25 -13.38 10.24
N THR A 13 -18.22 -12.81 9.02
CA THR A 13 -16.97 -12.41 8.35
C THR A 13 -16.80 -10.91 8.29
N VAL A 14 -15.64 -10.41 8.74
CA VAL A 14 -15.19 -9.05 8.50
C VAL A 14 -14.25 -9.03 7.30
N TYR A 15 -14.66 -8.36 6.22
CA TYR A 15 -13.79 -8.10 5.08
C TYR A 15 -12.95 -6.86 5.33
N ALA A 16 -11.63 -6.98 5.17
CA ALA A 16 -10.69 -5.90 5.47
C ALA A 16 -9.64 -5.74 4.38
N THR A 17 -9.23 -4.49 4.12
CA THR A 17 -8.11 -4.15 3.23
C THR A 17 -6.79 -3.96 3.99
N MET A 18 -6.84 -4.06 5.32
CA MET A 18 -5.72 -3.92 6.24
C MET A 18 -5.49 -5.26 6.97
N PRO A 19 -4.23 -5.74 7.07
CA PRO A 19 -3.94 -6.99 7.75
C PRO A 19 -4.15 -6.86 9.27
N PRO A 20 -4.25 -7.97 10.01
CA PRO A 20 -4.14 -7.93 11.47
C PRO A 20 -2.79 -7.35 11.89
N PHE A 21 -2.79 -6.51 12.94
CA PHE A 21 -1.58 -6.04 13.61
C PHE A 21 -1.45 -6.76 14.95
N GLY A 22 -0.28 -7.36 15.21
CA GLY A 22 -0.03 -8.12 16.44
C GLY A 22 -0.79 -9.45 16.49
N PRO A 23 -0.90 -10.09 17.68
CA PRO A 23 -1.74 -11.27 17.82
C PRO A 23 -3.20 -10.88 17.60
N GLU A 24 -3.89 -11.62 16.74
CA GLU A 24 -5.27 -11.32 16.37
C GLU A 24 -6.22 -11.63 17.54
N THR A 25 -6.97 -10.62 17.98
CA THR A 25 -7.98 -10.72 19.04
C THR A 25 -9.37 -10.48 18.45
N LEU A 26 -9.88 -11.46 17.70
CA LEU A 26 -11.26 -11.44 17.22
C LEU A 26 -12.20 -12.10 18.25
N PRO A 27 -13.43 -11.57 18.43
CA PRO A 27 -14.45 -12.27 19.20
C PRO A 27 -14.75 -13.66 18.63
N GLU A 28 -15.22 -14.56 19.49
CA GLU A 28 -15.66 -15.90 19.07
C GLU A 28 -16.72 -15.82 17.96
N GLY A 29 -16.62 -16.71 16.98
CA GLY A 29 -17.53 -16.73 15.83
C GLY A 29 -17.27 -15.65 14.78
N VAL A 30 -16.24 -14.81 14.95
CA VAL A 30 -15.85 -13.79 13.96
C VAL A 30 -14.57 -14.18 13.23
N VAL A 31 -14.60 -14.13 11.90
CA VAL A 31 -13.45 -14.39 11.04
C VAL A 31 -13.11 -13.12 10.25
N ARG A 32 -11.82 -12.76 10.16
CA ARG A 32 -11.37 -11.71 9.25
C ARG A 32 -10.93 -12.32 7.93
N HIS A 33 -11.49 -11.81 6.83
CA HIS A 33 -10.98 -12.05 5.49
C HIS A 33 -10.26 -10.80 5.00
N TYR A 34 -8.92 -10.84 5.03
CA TYR A 34 -8.09 -9.75 4.56
C TYR A 34 -7.71 -9.93 3.10
N THR A 35 -7.77 -8.85 2.32
CA THR A 35 -7.19 -8.78 0.99
C THR A 35 -6.79 -7.34 0.70
N SER A 36 -5.50 -7.09 0.46
CA SER A 36 -5.06 -5.74 0.08
C SER A 36 -5.40 -5.43 -1.37
N TRP A 37 -5.67 -4.15 -1.64
CA TRP A 37 -5.95 -3.69 -3.00
C TRP A 37 -4.83 -4.05 -3.99
N PRO A 38 -3.52 -3.82 -3.70
CA PRO A 38 -2.47 -4.22 -4.63
C PRO A 38 -2.49 -5.72 -4.94
N TYR A 39 -2.73 -6.57 -3.93
CA TYR A 39 -2.74 -8.01 -4.11
C TYR A 39 -3.81 -8.48 -5.11
N VAL A 40 -4.99 -7.87 -5.10
CA VAL A 40 -6.07 -8.21 -6.05
C VAL A 40 -5.67 -7.94 -7.50
N LEU A 41 -4.90 -6.89 -7.75
CA LEU A 41 -4.52 -6.48 -9.10
C LEU A 41 -3.58 -7.48 -9.79
N TYR A 42 -2.82 -8.26 -9.02
CA TYR A 42 -1.86 -9.24 -9.52
C TYR A 42 -2.43 -10.67 -9.60
N LYS A 43 -3.70 -10.89 -9.26
CA LYS A 43 -4.34 -12.19 -9.43
C LYS A 43 -4.51 -12.51 -10.91
N GLU A 44 -4.36 -13.79 -11.26
CA GLU A 44 -4.62 -14.30 -12.62
C GLU A 44 -6.03 -13.90 -13.08
N GLY A 45 -6.15 -13.38 -14.30
CA GLY A 45 -7.41 -12.88 -14.87
C GLY A 45 -7.73 -11.40 -14.56
N ASN A 46 -6.94 -10.74 -13.69
CA ASN A 46 -7.11 -9.33 -13.34
C ASN A 46 -6.16 -8.37 -14.07
N GLU A 47 -5.52 -8.80 -15.16
CA GLU A 47 -4.51 -8.03 -15.90
C GLU A 47 -5.08 -6.70 -16.44
N HIS A 48 -6.38 -6.66 -16.72
CA HIS A 48 -7.06 -5.44 -17.14
C HIS A 48 -7.17 -4.41 -16.00
N TRP A 49 -7.29 -4.85 -14.74
CA TRP A 49 -7.39 -3.97 -13.58
C TRP A 49 -6.06 -3.30 -13.26
N ILE A 50 -4.95 -4.04 -13.30
CA ILE A 50 -3.62 -3.42 -13.13
C ILE A 50 -3.35 -2.41 -14.23
N ARG A 51 -3.71 -2.73 -15.49
CA ARG A 51 -3.56 -1.80 -16.61
C ARG A 51 -4.41 -0.55 -16.41
N TRP A 52 -5.67 -0.71 -16.04
CA TRP A 52 -6.56 0.42 -15.77
C TRP A 52 -6.05 1.28 -14.61
N ALA A 53 -5.59 0.67 -13.52
CA ALA A 53 -5.10 1.39 -12.34
C ALA A 53 -3.94 2.33 -12.70
N PHE A 54 -2.89 1.82 -13.35
CA PHE A 54 -1.68 2.59 -13.64
C PHE A 54 -1.81 3.48 -14.87
N HIS A 55 -2.45 3.01 -15.95
CA HIS A 55 -2.52 3.78 -17.20
C HIS A 55 -3.75 4.67 -17.32
N THR A 56 -4.78 4.47 -16.48
CA THR A 56 -5.99 5.29 -16.51
C THR A 56 -6.19 6.04 -15.21
N PHE A 57 -6.40 5.34 -14.09
CA PHE A 57 -6.81 5.97 -12.84
C PHE A 57 -5.72 6.90 -12.29
N PHE A 58 -4.52 6.38 -12.03
CA PHE A 58 -3.41 7.18 -11.49
C PHE A 58 -2.93 8.22 -12.49
N ALA A 59 -2.77 7.86 -13.76
CA ALA A 59 -2.36 8.80 -14.82
C ALA A 59 -3.30 10.02 -14.90
N LYS A 60 -4.62 9.80 -14.93
CA LYS A 60 -5.61 10.89 -14.95
C LYS A 60 -5.62 11.68 -13.63
N GLY A 61 -5.50 11.00 -12.49
CA GLY A 61 -5.44 11.66 -11.19
C GLY A 61 -4.24 12.60 -11.06
N ILE A 62 -3.06 12.17 -11.52
CA ILE A 62 -1.83 12.96 -11.53
C ILE A 62 -1.96 14.12 -12.52
N ALA A 63 -2.38 13.84 -13.76
CA ALA A 63 -2.52 14.88 -14.80
C ALA A 63 -3.54 15.98 -14.44
N SER A 64 -4.58 15.63 -13.68
CA SER A 64 -5.59 16.57 -13.20
C SER A 64 -5.26 17.25 -11.86
N GLY A 65 -4.12 16.92 -11.24
CA GLY A 65 -3.74 17.43 -9.93
C GLY A 65 -4.58 16.91 -8.75
N LYS A 66 -5.47 15.94 -8.99
CA LYS A 66 -6.31 15.32 -7.94
C LYS A 66 -5.54 14.29 -7.10
N LEU A 67 -4.46 13.75 -7.66
CA LEU A 67 -3.51 12.90 -6.95
C LEU A 67 -2.15 13.56 -6.96
N LEU A 68 -1.65 13.89 -5.78
CA LEU A 68 -0.32 14.44 -5.60
C LEU A 68 0.62 13.32 -5.14
N PRO A 69 1.76 13.11 -5.81
CA PRO A 69 2.76 12.20 -5.31
C PRO A 69 3.29 12.71 -3.97
N THR A 70 3.66 11.79 -3.08
CA THR A 70 4.43 12.12 -1.88
C THR A 70 5.69 12.88 -2.30
N ARG A 71 6.17 13.80 -1.46
CA ARG A 71 7.41 14.55 -1.69
C ARG A 71 8.55 13.56 -2.01
N ILE A 72 9.28 13.80 -3.09
CA ILE A 72 10.40 12.95 -3.51
C ILE A 72 11.72 13.62 -3.12
N GLU A 73 12.58 12.89 -2.43
CA GLU A 73 13.97 13.26 -2.17
C GLU A 73 14.86 12.44 -3.10
N ARG A 74 15.52 13.12 -4.04
CA ARG A 74 16.32 12.49 -5.09
C ARG A 74 17.78 12.40 -4.63
N ILE A 75 18.38 11.23 -4.78
CA ILE A 75 19.79 10.97 -4.51
C ILE A 75 20.46 10.54 -5.81
N SER A 76 21.43 11.32 -6.26
CA SER A 76 22.26 11.01 -7.43
C SER A 76 23.40 10.04 -7.06
N GLY A 77 23.98 9.38 -8.06
CA GLY A 77 25.11 8.46 -7.87
C GLY A 77 24.84 7.01 -8.30
N GLY A 78 23.77 6.78 -9.08
CA GLY A 78 23.49 5.48 -9.66
C GLY A 78 23.26 4.39 -8.61
N LEU A 79 23.55 3.15 -8.99
CA LEU A 79 23.33 2.00 -8.11
C LEU A 79 24.15 2.08 -6.80
N GLU A 80 25.34 2.69 -6.86
CA GLU A 80 26.23 2.84 -5.70
C GLU A 80 25.61 3.70 -4.58
N ALA A 81 24.70 4.62 -4.93
CA ALA A 81 24.02 5.47 -3.97
C ALA A 81 22.91 4.77 -3.17
N VAL A 82 22.56 3.52 -3.49
CA VAL A 82 21.48 2.79 -2.80
C VAL A 82 21.77 2.60 -1.31
N ASN A 83 23.00 2.27 -0.94
CA ASN A 83 23.36 2.10 0.49
C ASN A 83 23.14 3.40 1.27
N SER A 84 23.62 4.53 0.73
CA SER A 84 23.41 5.84 1.36
C SER A 84 21.94 6.27 1.39
N ALA A 85 21.15 5.88 0.40
CA ALA A 85 19.70 6.09 0.40
C ALA A 85 18.99 5.28 1.50
N LEU A 86 19.42 4.03 1.72
CA LEU A 86 18.91 3.19 2.81
C LEU A 86 19.33 3.72 4.18
N ASP A 87 20.55 4.21 4.34
CA ASP A 87 21.01 4.85 5.57
C ASP A 87 20.17 6.10 5.90
N THR A 88 19.83 6.90 4.88
CA THR A 88 18.93 8.05 5.03
C THR A 88 17.55 7.61 5.52
N LEU A 89 17.00 6.55 4.94
CA LEU A 89 15.71 6.00 5.36
C LEU A 89 15.75 5.47 6.79
N ALA A 90 16.84 4.78 7.18
CA ALA A 90 17.02 4.20 8.50
C ALA A 90 17.14 5.28 9.61
N LYS A 91 17.74 6.44 9.30
CA LYS A 91 17.76 7.61 10.19
C LYS A 91 16.39 8.27 10.37
N GLY A 92 15.44 7.95 9.50
CA GLY A 92 14.10 8.50 9.48
C GLY A 92 13.94 9.61 8.45
N VAL A 93 12.79 9.61 7.77
CA VAL A 93 12.40 10.62 6.78
C VAL A 93 11.01 11.17 7.11
N SER A 94 10.75 12.44 6.79
CA SER A 94 9.49 13.09 7.10
C SER A 94 8.59 13.18 5.87
N ASN A 95 7.68 12.20 5.75
CA ASN A 95 6.67 12.12 4.69
C ASN A 95 7.26 12.32 3.28
N SER A 96 8.43 11.72 3.04
CA SER A 96 9.11 11.77 1.76
C SER A 96 9.50 10.37 1.28
N LYS A 97 9.55 10.22 -0.05
CA LYS A 97 10.06 9.03 -0.72
C LYS A 97 11.48 9.32 -1.18
N VAL A 98 12.44 8.58 -0.65
CA VAL A 98 13.82 8.59 -1.17
C VAL A 98 13.85 7.81 -2.48
N VAL A 99 14.39 8.44 -3.54
CA VAL A 99 14.52 7.85 -4.88
C VAL A 99 15.96 8.04 -5.33
N VAL A 100 16.61 6.94 -5.70
CA VAL A 100 17.94 6.97 -6.31
C VAL A 100 17.79 7.16 -7.81
N GLU A 101 18.47 8.15 -8.36
CA GLU A 101 18.52 8.36 -9.80
C GLU A 101 19.62 7.50 -10.40
N LEU A 102 19.22 6.65 -11.35
CA LEU A 102 20.17 5.92 -12.18
C LEU A 102 20.76 6.90 -13.20
N ASP A 103 22.09 6.88 -13.35
CA ASP A 103 22.76 7.62 -14.41
C ASP A 103 22.21 7.13 -15.77
N LYS A 104 22.00 8.07 -16.69
CA LYS A 104 21.43 7.80 -18.01
C LYS A 104 22.38 7.05 -18.92
#